data_AF-A0A1B0Z1K0-F1
#
_entry.id   AF-A0A1B0Z1K0-F1
#
_cell.length_a   1.000
_cell.length_b   1.000
_cell.length_c   1.000
_cell.angle_alpha   90.00
_cell.angle_beta   90.00
_cell.angle_gamma   90.00
#
_symmetry.space_group_name_H-M   'P 1'
#
loop_
_entity.id
_entity.type
_entity.pdbx_description
1 polymer ?
#
loop_
_entity_poly.entity_id
_entity_poly.type
_entity_poly.pdbx_seq_one_letter_code
_entity_poly.pdbx_strand_id
1 'polypeptide(L)'
;MIEKGVLIWALCMFMDSQLIEHTYSKSLSECMKSKRIASRTIGNAGDLERVNFACGQVTADIEHIDGIGSTQERIRILKIHEHKYEDAYK
;
A
#
# COMPACT_ATOMS: atom_id res chain seq x y z
N MET A 1 14.23 12.96 0.51
CA MET A 1 14.73 12.57 1.85
C MET A 1 14.26 11.16 2.20
N ILE A 2 15.09 10.29 2.78
CA ILE A 2 14.68 8.93 3.18
C ILE A 2 14.48 8.87 4.70
N GLU A 3 13.29 8.45 5.13
CA GLU A 3 12.97 8.16 6.53
C GLU A 3 12.84 6.65 6.71
N LYS A 4 13.46 6.11 7.75
CA LYS A 4 13.49 4.66 8.00
C LYS A 4 12.63 4.28 9.19
N GLY A 5 11.94 3.15 9.08
CA GLY A 5 11.18 2.55 10.20
C GLY A 5 10.00 3.39 10.70
N VAL A 6 9.33 4.13 9.83
CA VAL A 6 8.19 4.99 10.20
C VAL A 6 6.86 4.26 10.06
N LEU A 7 5.90 4.62 10.91
CA LEU A 7 4.54 4.07 10.87
C LEU A 7 3.68 4.86 9.89
N ILE A 8 3.27 4.22 8.81
CA ILE A 8 2.46 4.85 7.75
C ILE A 8 1.22 4.03 7.41
N TRP A 9 0.24 4.67 6.78
CA TRP A 9 -0.87 3.96 6.16
C TRP A 9 -0.47 3.50 4.75
N ALA A 10 -0.65 2.22 4.47
CA ALA A 10 -0.37 1.66 3.16
C ALA A 10 -1.55 0.82 2.65
N LEU A 11 -1.82 0.95 1.35
CA LEU A 11 -2.62 0.01 0.60
C LEU A 11 -1.70 -1.09 0.10
N CYS A 12 -1.91 -2.31 0.58
CA CYS A 12 -1.15 -3.50 0.23
C CYS A 12 -1.98 -4.38 -0.71
N MET A 13 -1.38 -4.84 -1.79
CA MET A 13 -1.94 -5.84 -2.69
C MET A 13 -1.22 -7.16 -2.49
N PHE A 14 -2.00 -8.16 -2.15
CA PHE A 14 -1.56 -9.53 -1.97
C PHE A 14 -2.05 -10.36 -3.15
N MET A 15 -1.18 -11.19 -3.72
CA MET A 15 -1.53 -12.19 -4.71
C MET A 15 -1.05 -13.54 -4.20
N ASP A 16 -1.93 -14.54 -4.16
CA ASP A 16 -1.62 -15.87 -3.61
C ASP A 16 -0.97 -15.78 -2.21
N SER A 17 -1.55 -14.94 -1.34
CA SER A 17 -1.05 -14.65 0.03
C SER A 17 0.32 -13.98 0.13
N GLN A 18 0.94 -13.58 -0.99
CA GLN A 18 2.21 -12.86 -1.01
C GLN A 18 1.99 -11.38 -1.28
N LEU A 19 2.65 -10.51 -0.52
CA LEU A 19 2.63 -9.07 -0.77
C LEU A 19 3.40 -8.76 -2.07
N ILE A 20 2.68 -8.34 -3.11
CA ILE A 20 3.28 -8.04 -4.42
C ILE A 20 3.41 -6.54 -4.67
N GLU A 21 2.51 -5.73 -4.13
CA GLU A 21 2.57 -4.27 -4.28
C GLU A 21 2.13 -3.54 -3.01
N HIS A 22 2.64 -2.32 -2.85
CA HIS A 22 2.26 -1.41 -1.79
C HIS A 22 2.21 0.04 -2.28
N THR A 23 1.22 0.80 -1.81
CA THR A 23 1.06 2.22 -2.12
C THR A 23 0.87 3.01 -0.84
N TYR A 24 1.59 4.13 -0.72
CA TYR A 24 1.41 5.07 0.40
C TYR A 24 0.01 5.69 0.37
N SER A 25 -0.59 5.85 1.55
CA SER A 25 -1.83 6.59 1.71
C SER A 25 -1.73 7.56 2.88
N LYS A 26 -2.36 8.74 2.76
CA LYS A 26 -2.27 9.77 3.80
C LYS A 26 -3.12 9.43 5.02
N SER A 27 -4.18 8.64 4.85
CA SER A 27 -5.10 8.29 5.93
C SER A 27 -5.79 6.94 5.67
N LEU A 28 -6.31 6.33 6.74
CA LEU A 28 -7.12 5.12 6.64
C LEU A 28 -8.34 5.32 5.71
N SER A 29 -9.02 6.47 5.78
CA SER A 29 -10.19 6.77 4.95
C SER A 29 -9.85 6.79 3.45
N GLU A 30 -8.74 7.42 3.08
CA GLU A 30 -8.26 7.45 1.70
C GLU A 30 -7.86 6.05 1.24
N CYS A 31 -7.12 5.32 2.08
CA CYS A 31 -6.68 3.96 1.80
C CYS A 31 -7.86 2.98 1.62
N MET A 32 -8.90 3.08 2.45
CA MET A 32 -10.14 2.29 2.30
C MET A 32 -10.92 2.66 1.04
N LYS A 33 -10.95 3.94 0.66
CA LYS A 33 -11.55 4.39 -0.60
C LYS A 33 -10.80 3.80 -1.79
N SER A 34 -9.47 3.87 -1.79
CA SER A 34 -8.61 3.29 -2.84
C SER A 34 -8.75 1.78 -2.90
N LYS A 35 -8.77 1.07 -1.76
CA LYS A 35 -9.07 -0.37 -1.68
C LYS A 35 -10.40 -0.68 -2.37
N ARG A 36 -11.47 0.06 -2.06
CA ARG A 36 -12.80 -0.16 -2.65
C ARG A 36 -12.80 0.04 -4.17
N ILE A 37 -12.09 1.04 -4.67
CA ILE A 37 -11.94 1.30 -6.11
C ILE A 37 -11.15 0.14 -6.75
N ALA A 38 -10.00 -0.21 -6.19
CA ALA A 38 -9.14 -1.28 -6.71
C ALA A 38 -9.85 -2.64 -6.73
N SER A 39 -10.53 -3.02 -5.65
CA SER A 39 -11.33 -4.25 -5.59
C SER A 39 -12.45 -4.28 -6.62
N ARG A 40 -13.05 -3.13 -6.96
CA ARG A 40 -14.08 -3.06 -8.02
C ARG A 40 -13.47 -3.19 -9.40
N THR A 41 -12.32 -2.56 -9.65
CA THR A 41 -11.64 -2.62 -10.93
C THR A 41 -11.14 -4.03 -11.22
N ILE A 42 -10.48 -4.68 -10.25
CA ILE A 42 -9.96 -6.05 -10.39
C ILE A 42 -11.08 -7.10 -10.27
N GLY A 43 -12.12 -6.84 -9.48
CA GLY A 43 -13.26 -7.76 -9.33
C GLY A 43 -14.02 -8.04 -10.63
N ASN A 44 -13.88 -7.18 -11.64
CA ASN A 44 -14.46 -7.39 -12.97
C ASN A 44 -13.59 -8.28 -13.88
N ALA A 45 -12.37 -8.66 -13.46
CA ALA A 45 -11.39 -9.40 -14.27
C ALA A 45 -11.42 -10.93 -14.08
N GLY A 46 -12.30 -11.47 -13.22
CA GLY A 46 -12.46 -12.93 -13.05
C GLY A 46 -11.54 -13.59 -12.01
N ASP A 47 -10.53 -12.89 -11.50
CA ASP A 47 -9.51 -13.42 -10.57
C ASP A 47 -9.70 -12.97 -9.11
N LEU A 48 -10.94 -12.94 -8.62
CA LEU A 48 -11.30 -12.45 -7.28
C LEU A 48 -10.68 -13.26 -6.12
N GLU A 49 -10.38 -14.54 -6.33
CA GLU A 49 -9.83 -15.40 -5.27
C GLU A 49 -8.33 -15.21 -5.04
N ARG A 50 -7.59 -14.74 -6.06
CA ARG A 50 -6.12 -14.66 -5.99
C ARG A 50 -5.63 -13.32 -5.47
N VAL A 51 -6.35 -12.24 -5.77
CA VAL A 51 -5.91 -10.88 -5.47
C VAL A 51 -6.69 -10.30 -4.29
N ASN A 52 -5.98 -10.07 -3.19
CA ASN A 52 -6.51 -9.51 -1.97
C ASN A 52 -5.92 -8.13 -1.70
N PHE A 53 -6.77 -7.16 -1.37
CA PHE A 53 -6.33 -5.83 -0.97
C PHE A 53 -6.50 -5.63 0.53
N ALA A 54 -5.46 -5.17 1.19
CA ALA A 54 -5.50 -4.81 2.61
C ALA A 54 -5.04 -3.36 2.81
N CYS A 55 -5.64 -2.69 3.79
CA CYS A 55 -5.36 -1.31 4.10
C CYS A 55 -5.09 -1.18 5.58
N GLY A 56 -3.86 -0.82 5.94
CA GLY A 56 -3.42 -0.86 7.33
C GLY A 56 -2.20 -0.02 7.61
N GLN A 57 -1.87 0.07 8.90
CA GLN A 57 -0.60 0.64 9.34
C GLN A 57 0.51 -0.38 9.16
N VAL A 58 1.60 0.07 8.55
CA VAL A 58 2.82 -0.70 8.34
C VAL A 58 4.03 0.11 8.80
N THR A 59 5.05 -0.59 9.29
CA THR A 59 6.36 0.01 9.59
C THR A 59 7.21 -0.11 8.35
N ALA A 60 7.61 1.02 7.76
CA ALA A 60 8.28 1.04 6.46
C ALA A 60 9.35 2.12 6.36
N ASP A 61 10.28 1.90 5.44
CA ASP A 61 11.18 2.93 4.94
C ASP A 61 10.48 3.69 3.82
N ILE A 62 10.41 5.02 3.94
CA ILE A 62 9.79 5.90 2.95
C ILE A 62 10.80 6.87 2.37
N GLU A 63 10.56 7.24 1.13
CA GLU A 63 11.29 8.27 0.41
C GLU A 63 10.34 9.43 0.10
N HIS A 64 10.69 10.60 0.60
CA HIS A 64 10.11 11.88 0.20
C HIS A 64 10.79 12.31 -1.09
N ILE A 65 10.01 12.34 -2.16
CA ILE A 65 10.44 12.84 -3.45
C ILE A 65 9.97 14.28 -3.52
N ASP A 66 10.92 15.20 -3.33
CA ASP A 66 10.67 16.63 -3.41
C ASP A 66 10.37 17.00 -4.87
N GLY A 67 9.30 17.75 -5.07
CA GLY A 67 8.88 18.19 -6.39
C GLY A 67 9.83 19.24 -6.94
N ILE A 68 10.78 18.84 -7.81
CA ILE A 68 11.62 19.81 -8.53
C ILE A 68 10.89 20.23 -9.82
N GLY A 69 10.58 21.52 -9.95
CA GLY A 69 9.94 22.10 -11.13
C GLY A 69 8.42 21.84 -11.19
N SER A 70 7.95 21.14 -12.23
CA SER A 70 6.52 20.81 -12.46
C SER A 70 6.08 19.49 -11.81
N THR A 71 6.96 18.80 -11.09
CA THR A 71 6.68 17.50 -10.46
C THR A 71 6.03 17.70 -9.09
N GLN A 72 4.93 17.02 -8.80
CA GLN A 72 4.31 17.07 -7.48
C GLN A 72 5.10 16.27 -6.44
N GLU A 73 5.15 16.79 -5.22
CA GLU A 73 5.70 16.08 -4.06
C GLU A 73 4.92 14.78 -3.82
N ARG A 74 5.64 13.67 -3.66
CA ARG A 74 5.04 12.37 -3.35
C ARG A 74 5.91 11.57 -2.40
N ILE A 75 5.25 10.70 -1.65
CA ILE A 75 5.89 9.76 -0.74
C ILE A 75 5.87 8.39 -1.40
N ARG A 76 7.03 7.74 -1.44
CA ARG A 76 7.20 6.38 -1.96
C ARG A 76 7.62 5.45 -0.82
N ILE A 77 6.99 4.29 -0.74
CA ILE A 77 7.44 3.22 0.16
C ILE A 77 8.59 2.49 -0.53
N LEU A 78 9.75 2.41 0.13
CA LEU A 78 10.92 1.67 -0.35
C LEU A 78 10.89 0.22 0.10
N LYS A 79 10.57 0.00 1.39
CA LYS A 79 10.55 -1.33 2.00
C LYS A 79 9.60 -1.35 3.18
N ILE A 80 8.78 -2.39 3.26
CA ILE A 80 7.96 -2.68 4.45
C ILE A 80 8.74 -3.68 5.33
N HIS A 81 8.89 -3.37 6.62
CA HIS A 81 9.55 -4.24 7.59
C HIS A 81 8.56 -5.08 8.37
N GLU A 82 7.43 -4.50 8.75
CA GLU A 82 6.36 -5.16 9.49
C GLU A 82 5.00 -4.74 8.95
N HIS A 83 4.11 -5.71 8.77
CA HIS A 83 2.71 -5.46 8.45
C HIS A 83 1.77 -6.30 9.30
N LYS A 84 0.64 -5.72 9.71
CA LYS A 84 -0.38 -6.39 10.55
C LYS A 84 -1.05 -7.61 9.88
N TYR A 85 -0.69 -7.93 8.64
CA TYR A 85 -1.32 -8.98 7.84
C TYR A 85 -0.49 -10.28 7.76
N GLU A 86 0.63 -10.39 8.47
CA GLU A 86 1.45 -11.63 8.46
C GLU A 86 0.67 -12.86 8.93
N ASP A 87 -0.28 -12.68 9.84
CA ASP A 87 -1.10 -13.78 10.37
C ASP A 87 -2.47 -13.92 9.69
N ALA A 88 -2.85 -12.96 8.83
CA ALA A 88 -4.15 -12.97 8.15
C ALA A 88 -4.19 -13.88 6.91
N TYR A 89 -3.02 -14.27 6.40
CA TYR A 89 -2.86 -15.02 5.14
C TYR A 89 -2.01 -16.30 5.30
N LYS A 90 -1.76 -16.75 6.54
CA LYS A 90 -1.15 -18.07 6.85
C LYS A 90 -2.14 -19.21 6.71
#